data_AF-A0A8T1USD8-F1
#
_entry.id   AF-A0A8T1USD8-F1
#
_cell.length_a   1.000
_cell.length_b   1.000
_cell.length_c   1.000
_cell.angle_alpha   90.00
_cell.angle_beta   90.00
_cell.angle_gamma   90.00
#
_symmetry.space_group_name_H-M   'P 1'
#
loop_
_entity.id
_entity.type
_entity.pdbx_description
1 polymer ?
#
loop_
_entity_poly.entity_id
_entity_poly.type
_entity_poly.pdbx_seq_one_letter_code
_entity_poly.pdbx_strand_id
1 'polypeptide(L)'
;MVRLIQDGGNISDNIAVDFRDAVVLLPSIIERHQEKKKVSQNYIAGTAKRIAEVVAHAKKNWDVPLCLTDPQLESTPRILTEVWDSSGPNLLSKMENLIERLSCIGALEPDRMEKPLGKLASIFCKDIQTCKQKNNRPRAEEDWSRFARIAEVLAEWVRLAERATEPPKLRPHLVRFDRQIKGFAKKNPGRIPPTLLE
;
A
#
# COMPACT_ATOMS: atom_id res chain seq x y z
N MET A 1 26.58 -5.43 12.04
CA MET A 1 26.82 -6.67 11.28
C MET A 1 27.56 -6.43 9.97
N VAL A 2 27.02 -5.73 8.96
CA VAL A 2 27.70 -5.53 7.66
C VAL A 2 29.14 -5.01 7.79
N ARG A 3 29.36 -3.90 8.51
CA ARG A 3 30.72 -3.37 8.76
C ARG A 3 31.63 -4.35 9.51
N LEU A 4 31.10 -5.04 10.52
CA LEU A 4 31.85 -6.05 11.27
C LEU A 4 32.32 -7.22 10.38
N ILE A 5 31.52 -7.64 9.40
CA ILE A 5 31.92 -8.67 8.43
C ILE A 5 32.95 -8.11 7.43
N GLN A 6 32.78 -6.87 6.98
CA GLN A 6 33.68 -6.21 6.03
C GLN A 6 35.06 -5.91 6.62
N ASP A 7 35.11 -5.57 7.90
CA ASP A 7 36.33 -5.22 8.63
C ASP A 7 37.08 -6.47 9.15
N GLY A 8 36.63 -7.68 8.80
CA GLY A 8 37.24 -8.94 9.26
C GLY A 8 37.09 -9.20 10.75
N GLY A 9 36.08 -8.61 11.39
CA GLY A 9 35.84 -8.77 12.82
C GLY A 9 35.35 -10.18 13.16
N ASN A 10 35.86 -10.74 14.26
CA ASN A 10 35.37 -12.01 14.79
C ASN A 10 33.93 -11.87 15.30
N ILE A 11 32.97 -12.44 14.56
CA ILE A 11 31.58 -12.51 14.98
C ILE A 11 31.41 -13.81 15.78
N SER A 12 31.11 -13.69 17.07
CA SER A 12 30.78 -14.86 17.89
C SER A 12 29.50 -15.52 17.39
N ASP A 13 29.41 -16.84 17.49
CA ASP A 13 28.22 -17.61 17.12
C ASP A 13 26.95 -17.10 17.80
N ASN A 14 27.00 -16.76 19.10
CA ASN A 14 25.84 -16.26 19.84
C ASN A 14 25.22 -15.00 19.21
N ILE A 15 26.07 -14.02 18.87
CA ILE A 15 25.64 -12.77 18.20
C ILE A 15 25.04 -13.06 16.82
N ALA A 16 25.60 -14.02 16.09
CA ALA A 16 25.10 -14.39 14.77
C ALA A 16 23.76 -15.14 14.84
N VAL A 17 23.57 -15.99 15.85
CA VAL A 17 22.31 -16.69 16.15
C VAL A 17 21.23 -15.69 16.54
N ASP A 18 21.51 -14.80 17.49
CA ASP A 18 20.56 -13.77 17.93
C ASP A 18 20.12 -12.87 16.76
N PHE A 19 21.07 -12.50 15.89
CA PHE A 19 20.75 -11.74 14.69
C PHE A 19 19.81 -12.51 13.76
N ARG A 20 20.13 -13.78 13.47
CA ARG A 20 19.31 -14.62 12.59
C ARG A 20 17.89 -14.78 13.14
N ASP A 21 17.75 -15.13 14.41
CA ASP A 21 16.45 -15.35 15.05
C ASP A 21 15.62 -14.06 15.09
N ALA A 22 16.24 -12.93 15.44
CA ALA A 22 15.55 -11.64 15.43
C ALA A 22 15.08 -11.26 14.01
N VAL A 23 15.92 -11.46 12.99
CA VAL A 23 15.61 -11.10 11.61
C VAL A 23 14.50 -11.98 11.03
N VAL A 24 14.53 -13.29 11.27
CA VAL A 24 13.51 -14.23 10.79
C VAL A 24 12.12 -13.90 11.38
N LEU A 25 12.06 -13.31 12.59
CA LEU A 25 10.81 -12.86 13.21
C LEU A 25 10.30 -11.51 12.71
N LEU A 26 11.13 -10.70 12.06
CA LEU A 26 10.76 -9.34 11.62
C LEU A 26 9.51 -9.30 10.72
N PRO A 27 9.32 -10.17 9.71
CA PRO A 27 8.13 -10.16 8.87
C PRO A 27 6.83 -10.24 9.68
N SER A 28 6.73 -11.19 10.61
CA SER A 28 5.54 -11.37 11.44
C SER A 28 5.31 -10.21 12.41
N ILE A 29 6.38 -9.61 12.94
CA ILE A 29 6.28 -8.41 13.78
C ILE A 29 5.75 -7.23 12.95
N ILE A 30 6.30 -7.02 11.75
CA ILE A 30 5.87 -5.96 10.85
C ILE A 30 4.41 -6.14 10.45
N GLU A 31 4.00 -7.35 10.09
CA GLU A 31 2.61 -7.68 9.77
C GLU A 31 1.64 -7.31 10.92
N ARG A 32 1.95 -7.70 12.17
CA ARG A 32 1.15 -7.34 13.35
C ARG A 32 1.10 -5.83 13.63
N HIS A 33 2.17 -5.11 13.33
CA HIS A 33 2.27 -3.67 13.60
C HIS A 33 1.86 -2.78 12.40
N GLN A 34 1.67 -3.37 11.23
CA GLN A 34 1.18 -2.68 10.03
C GLN A 34 -0.25 -2.17 10.21
N GLU A 35 -1.12 -2.91 10.91
CA GLU A 35 -2.47 -2.45 11.28
C GLU A 35 -2.45 -1.09 12.00
N LYS A 36 -1.39 -0.85 12.78
CA LYS A 36 -1.18 0.37 13.57
C LYS A 36 -0.40 1.46 12.83
N LYS A 37 -0.02 1.24 11.56
CA LYS A 37 0.72 2.16 10.67
C LYS A 37 2.01 2.75 11.29
N LYS A 38 2.72 1.97 12.11
CA LYS A 38 3.92 2.45 12.81
C LYS A 38 5.22 2.30 12.03
N VAL A 39 5.22 1.60 10.89
CA VAL A 39 6.43 1.26 10.14
C VAL A 39 6.38 1.87 8.74
N SER A 40 7.46 2.55 8.32
CA SER A 40 7.55 3.20 7.01
C SER A 40 8.15 2.29 5.93
N GLN A 41 7.76 2.52 4.67
CA GLN A 41 8.32 1.81 3.51
C GLN A 41 9.85 1.91 3.43
N ASN A 42 10.39 3.11 3.65
CA ASN A 42 11.82 3.36 3.58
C ASN A 42 12.58 2.56 4.64
N TYR A 43 11.99 2.39 5.83
CA TYR A 43 12.57 1.56 6.88
C TYR A 43 12.62 0.09 6.46
N ILE A 44 11.54 -0.46 5.91
CA ILE A 44 11.49 -1.86 5.48
C ILE A 44 12.44 -2.13 4.32
N ALA A 45 12.43 -1.28 3.29
CA ALA A 45 13.33 -1.40 2.14
C ALA A 45 14.81 -1.29 2.56
N GLY A 46 15.13 -0.34 3.45
CA GLY A 46 16.47 -0.20 4.00
C GLY A 46 16.91 -1.40 4.83
N THR A 47 15.99 -1.99 5.60
CA THR A 47 16.24 -3.17 6.44
C THR A 47 16.45 -4.41 5.57
N ALA A 48 15.57 -4.67 4.61
CA ALA A 48 15.68 -5.79 3.68
C ALA A 48 17.01 -5.75 2.90
N LYS A 49 17.40 -4.56 2.40
CA LYS A 49 18.69 -4.37 1.73
C LYS A 49 19.88 -4.72 2.62
N ARG A 50 19.90 -4.24 3.87
CA ARG A 50 20.99 -4.52 4.81
C ARG A 50 21.09 -6.00 5.18
N ILE A 51 19.95 -6.69 5.32
CA ILE A 51 19.94 -8.14 5.57
C ILE A 51 20.52 -8.88 4.36
N ALA A 52 20.10 -8.52 3.14
CA ALA A 52 20.65 -9.10 1.92
C ALA A 52 22.16 -8.88 1.79
N GLU A 53 22.65 -7.70 2.17
CA GLU A 53 24.10 -7.41 2.24
C GLU A 53 24.82 -8.34 3.24
N VAL A 54 24.27 -8.53 4.44
CA VAL A 54 24.85 -9.46 5.44
C VAL A 54 24.96 -10.88 4.88
N VAL A 55 23.87 -11.41 4.29
CA VAL A 55 23.86 -12.76 3.72
C VAL A 55 24.85 -12.87 2.55
N ALA A 56 24.89 -11.88 1.67
CA ALA A 56 25.81 -11.87 0.53
C ALA A 56 27.29 -11.83 0.97
N HIS A 57 27.60 -11.11 2.05
CA HIS A 57 28.94 -11.10 2.63
C HIS A 57 29.27 -12.43 3.33
N ALA A 58 28.32 -13.00 4.08
CA ALA A 58 28.51 -14.29 4.74
C ALA A 58 28.82 -15.42 3.74
N LYS A 59 28.12 -15.44 2.59
CA LYS A 59 28.37 -16.42 1.52
C LYS A 59 29.76 -16.36 0.88
N LYS A 60 30.46 -15.23 1.02
CA LYS A 60 31.80 -15.02 0.44
C LYS A 60 32.93 -15.33 1.43
N ASN A 61 32.63 -15.43 2.72
CA ASN A 61 33.60 -15.57 3.80
C ASN A 61 33.35 -16.87 4.55
N TRP A 62 34.25 -17.85 4.44
CA TRP A 62 34.11 -19.15 5.11
C TRP A 62 34.35 -19.09 6.64
N ASP A 63 34.92 -17.99 7.13
CA ASP A 63 35.26 -17.79 8.55
C ASP A 63 34.11 -17.15 9.37
N VAL A 64 32.92 -17.01 8.78
CA VAL A 64 31.73 -16.48 9.49
C VAL A 64 30.81 -17.59 9.99
N PRO A 65 30.05 -17.37 11.07
CA PRO A 65 29.09 -18.35 11.58
C PRO A 65 28.08 -18.81 10.51
N LEU A 66 27.91 -20.12 10.38
CA LEU A 66 27.05 -20.75 9.36
C LEU A 66 25.59 -20.26 9.41
N CYS A 67 25.10 -19.87 10.59
CA CYS A 67 23.74 -19.36 10.76
C CYS A 67 23.49 -18.04 10.02
N LEU A 68 24.53 -17.33 9.55
CA LEU A 68 24.38 -16.15 8.69
C LEU A 68 24.12 -16.49 7.22
N THR A 69 24.25 -17.77 6.85
CA THR A 69 23.87 -18.32 5.54
C THR A 69 22.60 -19.18 5.63
N ASP A 70 21.88 -19.10 6.75
CA ASP A 70 20.64 -19.84 6.97
C ASP A 70 19.59 -19.54 5.87
N PRO A 71 18.91 -20.56 5.32
CA PRO A 71 17.91 -20.35 4.26
C PRO A 71 16.71 -19.46 4.66
N GLN A 72 16.30 -19.48 5.93
CA GLN A 72 15.24 -18.60 6.42
C GLN A 72 15.73 -17.15 6.46
N LEU A 73 16.97 -16.94 6.89
CA LEU A 73 17.59 -15.62 6.85
C LEU A 73 17.74 -15.11 5.41
N GLU A 74 18.15 -15.98 4.47
CA GLU A 74 18.29 -15.64 3.06
C GLU A 74 16.98 -15.25 2.38
N SER A 75 15.87 -15.91 2.73
CA SER A 75 14.54 -15.61 2.19
C SER A 75 13.90 -14.38 2.84
N THR A 76 14.33 -13.99 4.04
CA THR A 76 13.73 -12.90 4.82
C THR A 76 13.66 -11.55 4.10
N PRO A 77 14.70 -11.04 3.40
CA PRO A 77 14.61 -9.79 2.63
C PRO A 77 13.46 -9.76 1.63
N ARG A 78 13.25 -10.89 0.94
CA ARG A 78 12.17 -11.05 -0.02
C ARG A 78 10.82 -11.05 0.68
N ILE A 79 10.67 -11.82 1.76
CA ILE A 79 9.45 -11.89 2.57
C ILE A 79 9.10 -10.50 3.14
N LEU A 80 10.08 -9.74 3.64
CA LEU A 80 9.87 -8.37 4.12
C LEU A 80 9.33 -7.45 3.03
N THR A 81 9.83 -7.60 1.81
CA THR A 81 9.37 -6.83 0.65
C THR A 81 7.96 -7.25 0.26
N GLU A 82 7.66 -8.55 0.22
CA GLU A 82 6.33 -9.09 -0.08
C GLU A 82 5.28 -8.69 0.96
N VAL A 83 5.61 -8.75 2.25
CA VAL A 83 4.75 -8.29 3.37
C VAL A 83 4.47 -6.80 3.28
N TRP A 84 5.40 -5.99 2.75
CA TRP A 84 5.11 -4.58 2.51
C TRP A 84 4.34 -4.33 1.22
N ASP A 85 4.68 -5.03 0.13
CA ASP A 85 4.02 -4.88 -1.17
C ASP A 85 2.56 -5.32 -1.12
N SER A 86 2.23 -6.27 -0.23
CA SER A 86 0.86 -6.67 0.09
C SER A 86 0.14 -5.65 0.99
N SER A 87 0.89 -4.69 1.56
CA SER A 87 0.47 -3.76 2.60
C SER A 87 0.74 -2.30 2.24
N GLY A 88 0.92 -1.98 0.95
CA GLY A 88 0.95 -0.59 0.46
C GLY A 88 -0.26 0.18 0.99
N PRO A 89 -0.23 1.53 1.06
CA PRO A 89 -1.34 2.29 1.65
C PRO A 89 -2.63 1.81 1.01
N ASN A 90 -3.44 1.05 1.76
CA ASN A 90 -4.58 0.35 1.18
C ASN A 90 -5.68 1.39 0.96
N LEU A 91 -5.51 2.17 -0.11
CA LEU A 91 -6.39 3.26 -0.50
C LEU A 91 -7.77 2.69 -0.79
N LEU A 92 -7.84 1.47 -1.35
CA LEU A 92 -9.07 0.69 -1.48
C LEU A 92 -9.74 0.48 -0.11
N SER A 93 -9.06 -0.07 0.89
CA SER A 93 -9.65 -0.23 2.23
C SER A 93 -9.97 1.10 2.92
N LYS A 94 -9.20 2.17 2.67
CA LYS A 94 -9.57 3.50 3.18
C LYS A 94 -10.88 4.01 2.57
N MET A 95 -11.13 3.73 1.30
CA MET A 95 -12.36 4.09 0.61
C MET A 95 -13.51 3.20 1.09
N GLU A 96 -13.31 1.88 1.17
CA GLU A 96 -14.29 0.92 1.69
C GLU A 96 -14.72 1.28 3.12
N ASN A 97 -13.78 1.48 4.04
CA ASN A 97 -14.09 1.86 5.43
C ASN A 97 -14.80 3.23 5.51
N LEU A 98 -14.51 4.14 4.58
CA LEU A 98 -15.20 5.43 4.51
C LEU A 98 -16.65 5.24 4.06
N ILE A 99 -16.87 4.43 3.02
CA ILE A 99 -18.20 4.08 2.52
C ILE A 99 -19.01 3.39 3.62
N GLU A 100 -18.47 2.33 4.20
CA GLU A 100 -19.12 1.56 5.26
C GLU A 100 -19.51 2.45 6.45
N ARG A 101 -18.57 3.25 6.96
CA ARG A 101 -18.84 4.17 8.08
C ARG A 101 -19.98 5.14 7.76
N LEU A 102 -20.04 5.65 6.54
CA LEU A 102 -21.06 6.61 6.14
C LEU A 102 -22.41 5.94 5.88
N SER A 103 -22.43 4.72 5.36
CA SER A 103 -23.63 3.89 5.24
C SER A 103 -24.23 3.53 6.60
N CYS A 104 -23.41 3.36 7.64
CA CYS A 104 -23.87 3.03 9.01
C CYS A 104 -24.47 4.21 9.79
N ILE A 105 -24.15 5.46 9.45
CA ILE A 105 -24.57 6.65 10.22
C ILE A 105 -26.03 7.07 9.91
N GLY A 106 -26.68 6.41 8.94
CA GLY A 106 -28.01 6.78 8.45
C GLY A 106 -27.95 7.55 7.13
N ALA A 107 -29.10 7.66 6.46
CA ALA A 107 -29.22 8.07 5.06
C ALA A 107 -28.31 9.25 4.68
N LEU A 108 -27.52 9.04 3.64
CA LEU A 108 -26.75 10.07 2.99
C LEU A 108 -27.73 11.11 2.43
N GLU A 109 -27.83 12.27 3.08
CA GLU A 109 -28.69 13.36 2.62
C GLU A 109 -28.00 14.16 1.52
N PRO A 110 -28.69 14.51 0.41
CA PRO A 110 -28.12 15.26 -0.71
C PRO A 110 -27.32 16.50 -0.27
N ASP A 111 -27.89 17.33 0.61
CA ASP A 111 -27.28 18.58 1.09
C ASP A 111 -26.05 18.38 1.99
N ARG A 112 -25.78 17.14 2.43
CA ARG A 112 -24.65 16.79 3.30
C ARG A 112 -23.53 16.05 2.56
N MET A 113 -23.67 15.86 1.25
CA MET A 113 -22.77 15.03 0.45
C MET A 113 -21.42 15.68 0.13
N GLU A 114 -21.29 17.01 0.17
CA GLU A 114 -20.09 17.69 -0.30
C GLU A 114 -18.79 17.18 0.37
N LYS A 115 -18.81 17.02 1.70
CA LYS A 115 -17.65 16.53 2.47
C LYS A 115 -17.36 15.03 2.22
N PRO A 116 -18.33 14.11 2.34
CA PRO A 116 -18.18 12.70 1.96
C PRO A 116 -17.65 12.49 0.55
N LEU A 117 -18.32 13.10 -0.44
CA LEU A 117 -18.01 12.99 -1.86
C LEU A 117 -16.60 13.51 -2.15
N GLY A 118 -16.27 14.70 -1.65
CA GLY A 118 -14.94 15.27 -1.86
C GLY A 118 -13.82 14.44 -1.24
N LYS A 119 -14.07 13.80 -0.10
CA LYS A 119 -13.09 12.90 0.54
C LYS A 119 -12.91 11.61 -0.24
N LEU A 120 -14.00 10.95 -0.66
CA LEU A 120 -13.93 9.72 -1.44
C LEU A 120 -13.23 9.96 -2.78
N ALA A 121 -13.64 11.00 -3.51
CA ALA A 121 -13.06 11.38 -4.79
C ALA A 121 -11.55 11.73 -4.68
N SER A 122 -11.14 12.40 -3.60
CA SER A 122 -9.73 12.72 -3.35
C SER A 122 -8.88 11.46 -3.15
N ILE A 123 -9.37 10.49 -2.37
CA ILE A 123 -8.66 9.22 -2.14
C ILE A 123 -8.63 8.38 -3.44
N PHE A 124 -9.72 8.37 -4.20
CA PHE A 124 -9.83 7.67 -5.47
C PHE A 124 -8.86 8.22 -6.53
N CYS A 125 -8.77 9.54 -6.67
CA CYS A 125 -7.76 10.19 -7.51
C CYS A 125 -6.34 9.84 -7.11
N LYS A 126 -6.06 9.80 -5.81
CA LYS A 126 -4.75 9.40 -5.30
C LYS A 126 -4.44 7.95 -5.69
N ASP A 127 -5.42 7.06 -5.62
CA ASP A 127 -5.29 5.66 -6.04
C ASP A 127 -4.96 5.52 -7.54
N ILE A 128 -5.69 6.25 -8.39
CA ILE A 128 -5.40 6.35 -9.82
C ILE A 128 -3.97 6.85 -10.08
N GLN A 129 -3.51 7.84 -9.33
CA GLN A 129 -2.16 8.38 -9.49
C GLN A 129 -1.09 7.35 -9.11
N THR A 130 -1.30 6.59 -8.03
CA THR A 130 -0.43 5.46 -7.70
C THR A 130 -0.43 4.41 -8.80
N CYS A 131 -1.57 4.06 -9.40
CA CYS A 131 -1.61 3.10 -10.51
C CYS A 131 -0.85 3.57 -11.77
N LYS A 132 -0.61 4.88 -11.94
CA LYS A 132 0.17 5.43 -13.06
C LYS A 132 1.69 5.38 -12.84
N GLN A 133 2.16 5.08 -11.63
CA GLN A 133 3.58 5.04 -11.32
C GLN A 133 4.21 3.74 -11.85
N LYS A 134 5.30 3.87 -12.62
CA LYS A 134 5.99 2.75 -13.28
C LYS A 134 6.52 1.66 -12.33
N ASN A 135 6.70 1.99 -11.06
CA ASN A 135 7.30 1.11 -10.07
C ASN A 135 6.26 0.46 -9.14
N ASN A 136 4.96 0.67 -9.38
CA ASN A 136 3.94 -0.01 -8.58
C ASN A 136 3.67 -1.41 -9.10
N ARG A 137 3.50 -2.33 -8.16
CA ARG A 137 3.13 -3.72 -8.42
C ARG A 137 1.84 -3.75 -9.28
N PRO A 138 1.77 -4.64 -10.29
CA PRO A 138 0.52 -4.88 -11.00
C PRO A 138 -0.61 -5.19 -10.02
N ARG A 139 -1.73 -4.50 -10.16
CA ARG A 139 -2.92 -4.69 -9.34
C ARG A 139 -3.55 -6.05 -9.65
N ALA A 140 -3.90 -6.81 -8.62
CA ALA A 140 -4.62 -8.09 -8.76
C ALA A 140 -6.06 -7.87 -9.23
N GLU A 141 -6.70 -8.90 -9.80
CA GLU A 141 -8.09 -8.80 -10.29
C GLU A 141 -9.10 -8.52 -9.18
N GLU A 142 -8.85 -9.03 -7.98
CA GLU A 142 -9.66 -8.77 -6.79
C GLU A 142 -9.64 -7.28 -6.43
N ASP A 143 -8.46 -6.66 -6.51
CA ASP A 143 -8.29 -5.23 -6.25
C ASP A 143 -8.90 -4.37 -7.37
N TRP A 144 -8.87 -4.83 -8.62
CA TRP A 144 -9.62 -4.17 -9.70
C TRP A 144 -11.12 -4.23 -9.47
N SER A 145 -11.62 -5.37 -9.00
CA SER A 145 -13.03 -5.56 -8.66
C SER A 145 -13.46 -4.64 -7.51
N ARG A 146 -12.62 -4.52 -6.46
CA ARG A 146 -12.82 -3.57 -5.36
C ARG A 146 -12.84 -2.13 -5.85
N PHE A 147 -11.86 -1.77 -6.68
CA PHE A 147 -11.77 -0.44 -7.28
C PHE A 147 -13.01 -0.07 -8.11
N ALA A 148 -13.50 -1.00 -8.94
CA ALA A 148 -14.72 -0.80 -9.72
C ALA A 148 -15.96 -0.62 -8.83
N ARG A 149 -16.11 -1.40 -7.75
CA ARG A 149 -17.20 -1.23 -6.78
C ARG A 149 -17.17 0.14 -6.10
N ILE A 150 -15.98 0.61 -5.71
CA ILE A 150 -15.81 1.95 -5.13
C ILE A 150 -16.21 3.03 -6.15
N ALA A 151 -15.86 2.84 -7.43
CA ALA A 151 -16.21 3.76 -8.50
C ALA A 151 -17.74 3.85 -8.72
N GLU A 152 -18.46 2.74 -8.60
CA GLU A 152 -19.94 2.73 -8.66
C GLU A 152 -20.56 3.53 -7.51
N VAL A 153 -20.08 3.30 -6.28
CA VAL A 153 -20.54 4.06 -5.11
C VAL A 153 -20.24 5.55 -5.28
N LEU A 154 -19.09 5.88 -5.85
CA LEU A 154 -18.74 7.27 -6.13
C LEU A 154 -19.69 7.91 -7.15
N ALA A 155 -20.05 7.19 -8.22
CA ALA A 155 -21.03 7.65 -9.21
C ALA A 155 -22.43 7.84 -8.59
N GLU A 156 -22.84 6.94 -7.70
CA GLU A 156 -24.07 7.08 -6.91
C GLU A 156 -24.03 8.34 -6.03
N TRP A 157 -22.92 8.58 -5.34
CA TRP A 157 -22.77 9.75 -4.47
C TRP A 157 -22.74 11.07 -5.23
N VAL A 158 -22.16 11.09 -6.44
CA VAL A 158 -22.25 12.24 -7.35
C VAL A 158 -23.71 12.52 -7.70
N ARG A 159 -24.44 11.51 -8.21
CA ARG A 159 -25.87 11.64 -8.56
C ARG A 159 -26.74 12.06 -7.37
N LEU A 160 -26.42 11.58 -6.18
CA LEU A 160 -27.13 11.97 -4.96
C LEU A 160 -26.86 13.43 -4.60
N ALA A 161 -25.61 13.89 -4.70
CA ALA A 161 -25.24 15.26 -4.42
C ALA A 161 -25.82 16.25 -5.45
N GLU A 162 -26.02 15.83 -6.70
CA GLU A 162 -26.71 16.62 -7.73
C GLU A 162 -28.20 16.88 -7.42
N ARG A 163 -28.81 16.06 -6.55
CA ARG A 163 -30.19 16.26 -6.08
C ARG A 163 -30.29 17.25 -4.91
N ALA A 164 -29.18 17.81 -4.45
CA ALA A 164 -29.15 18.78 -3.36
C ALA A 164 -29.88 20.08 -3.75
N THR A 165 -30.45 20.75 -2.74
CA THR A 165 -31.17 22.02 -2.93
C THR A 165 -30.24 23.10 -3.48
N GLU A 166 -28.98 23.08 -3.05
CA GLU A 166 -27.88 23.83 -3.65
C GLU A 166 -26.85 22.85 -4.22
N PRO A 167 -26.35 23.05 -5.45
CA PRO A 167 -25.29 22.21 -6.00
C PRO A 167 -24.08 22.19 -5.06
N PRO A 168 -23.53 21.01 -4.73
CA PRO A 168 -22.37 20.91 -3.85
C PRO A 168 -21.21 21.70 -4.44
N LYS A 169 -20.57 22.54 -3.63
CA LYS A 169 -19.37 23.26 -4.05
C LYS A 169 -18.19 22.30 -4.02
N LEU A 170 -18.08 21.46 -5.05
CA LEU A 170 -16.96 20.55 -5.18
C LEU A 170 -15.65 21.33 -5.16
N ARG A 171 -14.70 20.84 -4.37
CA ARG A 171 -13.41 21.53 -4.21
C ARG A 171 -12.71 21.70 -5.56
N PRO A 172 -11.93 22.78 -5.76
CA PRO A 172 -11.27 23.07 -7.03
C PRO A 172 -10.41 21.93 -7.62
N HIS A 173 -9.87 21.04 -6.78
CA HIS A 173 -9.08 19.90 -7.24
C HIS A 173 -9.92 18.77 -7.88
N LEU A 174 -11.23 18.78 -7.69
CA LEU A 174 -12.19 17.89 -8.34
C LEU A 174 -12.66 18.41 -9.69
N VAL A 175 -12.37 19.67 -10.04
CA VAL A 175 -12.65 20.24 -11.38
C VAL A 175 -11.88 19.49 -12.48
N ARG A 176 -10.79 18.80 -12.11
CA ARG A 176 -10.00 17.96 -13.03
C ARG A 176 -10.32 16.47 -12.90
N PHE A 177 -11.29 16.09 -12.07
CA PHE A 177 -11.63 14.71 -11.75
C PHE A 177 -12.01 13.94 -13.01
N ASP A 178 -12.99 14.45 -13.77
CA ASP A 178 -13.46 13.81 -15.01
C ASP A 178 -12.34 13.58 -16.02
N ARG A 179 -11.47 14.60 -16.20
CA ARG A 179 -10.33 14.47 -17.12
C ARG A 179 -9.37 13.37 -16.65
N GLN A 180 -9.14 13.26 -15.33
CA GLN A 180 -8.26 12.23 -14.78
C GLN A 180 -8.85 10.83 -14.94
N ILE A 181 -10.15 10.67 -14.69
CA ILE A 181 -10.85 9.39 -14.86
C ILE A 181 -10.93 9.00 -16.33
N LYS A 182 -11.40 9.87 -17.22
CA LYS A 182 -11.46 9.60 -18.66
C LYS A 182 -10.10 9.23 -19.23
N GLY A 183 -9.04 9.93 -18.80
CA GLY A 183 -7.66 9.60 -19.18
C GLY A 183 -7.16 8.27 -18.61
N PHE A 184 -7.64 7.85 -17.43
CA PHE A 184 -7.30 6.56 -16.83
C PHE A 184 -8.05 5.40 -17.48
N ALA A 185 -9.35 5.55 -17.75
CA ALA A 185 -10.19 4.57 -18.42
C ALA A 185 -9.69 4.25 -19.83
N LYS A 186 -9.22 5.25 -20.58
CA LYS A 186 -8.57 5.04 -21.89
C LYS A 186 -7.33 4.13 -21.83
N LYS A 187 -6.60 4.15 -20.71
CA LYS A 187 -5.40 3.32 -20.51
C LYS A 187 -5.71 1.97 -19.86
N ASN A 188 -6.87 1.84 -19.22
CA ASN A 188 -7.29 0.67 -18.46
C ASN A 188 -8.76 0.35 -18.83
N PRO A 189 -9.01 -0.19 -20.04
CA PRO A 189 -10.36 -0.44 -20.50
C PRO A 189 -11.08 -1.42 -19.57
N GLY A 190 -12.36 -1.17 -19.29
CA GLY A 190 -13.19 -2.01 -18.42
C GLY A 190 -12.93 -1.88 -16.91
N ARG A 191 -12.03 -1.00 -16.47
CA ARG A 191 -11.69 -0.82 -15.03
C ARG A 191 -12.45 0.30 -14.32
N ILE A 192 -13.11 1.17 -15.08
CA ILE A 192 -13.97 2.24 -14.57
C ILE A 192 -15.37 1.96 -15.10
N PRO A 193 -16.41 1.98 -14.24
CA PRO A 193 -17.77 1.79 -14.68
C PRO A 193 -18.23 2.96 -15.56
N PRO A 194 -19.05 2.71 -16.61
CA PRO A 194 -19.57 3.77 -17.48
C PRO A 194 -20.30 4.87 -16.72
N THR A 195 -20.98 4.52 -15.64
CA THR A 195 -21.73 5.43 -14.75
C THR A 195 -20.88 6.55 -14.14
N LEU A 196 -19.57 6.36 -14.03
CA LEU A 196 -18.62 7.38 -13.54
C LEU A 196 -17.94 8.16 -14.69
N LEU A 197 -18.21 7.80 -15.93
CA LEU A 197 -17.66 8.44 -17.14
C LEU A 197 -18.66 9.36 -17.85
N GLU A 198 -19.95 9.12 -17.62
CA GLU A 198 -21.09 9.96 -18.01
C GLU A 198 -20.99 11.33 -17.31
#